data_AF-A0A250J6B6-F1
#
_entry.id   AF-A0A250J6B6-F1
#
_cell.length_a   1.000
_cell.length_b   1.000
_cell.length_c   1.000
_cell.angle_alpha   90.00
_cell.angle_beta   90.00
_cell.angle_gamma   90.00
#
_symmetry.space_group_name_H-M   'P 1'
#
loop_
_entity.id
_entity.type
_entity.pdbx_description
1 polymer ?
#
loop_
_entity_poly.entity_id
_entity_poly.type
_entity_poly.pdbx_seq_one_letter_code
_entity_poly.pdbx_strand_id
1 'polypeptide(L)'
;MADEKDPRHERVGPFRLGRKFDEVGPELGHLYASWHVATGQPAVTLRPSDRVYWLHQGPWRLGLSCEHGSPDVSLTVEQAPPFAPPTEVADLLVLMSAAFRRVEDSPRLHAHFAAGPVKPRRAGWGSRALVGTAVLVLGLGVWFHVTAGAPPPARSLPTGEVPLEAPSLINTGDASGQTIAYPPPRQPFRNQKKAPCNTRNQLEVEINGGCWVELAQRPPCADDRAEYEGKCYLPVAKEQGRPPQSAGP
;
A
#
# COMPACT_ATOMS: atom_id res chain seq x y z
N MET A 1 -33.40 -21.03 -3.44
CA MET A 1 -33.30 -19.56 -3.41
C MET A 1 -32.01 -19.22 -2.71
N ALA A 2 -31.00 -18.79 -3.46
CA ALA A 2 -29.70 -18.46 -2.90
C ALA A 2 -29.83 -17.09 -2.21
N ASP A 3 -29.39 -17.03 -0.96
CA ASP A 3 -29.28 -15.81 -0.16
C ASP A 3 -28.38 -14.82 -0.93
N GLU A 4 -28.98 -13.79 -1.51
CA GLU A 4 -28.28 -12.73 -2.25
C GLU A 4 -27.50 -11.90 -1.24
N LYS A 5 -26.31 -12.40 -0.88
CA LYS A 5 -25.41 -11.78 0.08
C LYS A 5 -25.11 -10.36 -0.38
N ASP A 6 -25.65 -9.38 0.35
CA ASP A 6 -25.52 -7.96 0.02
C ASP A 6 -24.03 -7.61 -0.21
N PRO A 7 -23.64 -7.22 -1.44
CA PRO A 7 -22.24 -6.97 -1.78
C PRO A 7 -21.62 -5.85 -0.94
N ARG A 8 -22.44 -5.01 -0.29
CA ARG A 8 -21.99 -3.95 0.64
C ARG A 8 -21.29 -4.47 1.91
N HIS A 9 -21.41 -5.77 2.20
CA HIS A 9 -20.76 -6.43 3.33
C HIS A 9 -19.63 -7.37 2.91
N GLU A 10 -19.36 -7.49 1.61
CA GLU A 10 -18.29 -8.34 1.12
C GLU A 10 -16.93 -7.65 1.32
N ARG A 11 -16.00 -8.34 1.96
CA ARG A 11 -14.66 -7.84 2.28
C ARG A 11 -13.65 -8.55 1.38
N VAL A 12 -12.78 -7.77 0.74
CA VAL A 12 -11.66 -8.26 -0.07
C VAL A 12 -10.37 -7.73 0.54
N GLY A 13 -9.65 -8.59 1.25
CA GLY A 13 -8.46 -8.19 2.00
C GLY A 13 -8.74 -7.05 2.98
N PRO A 14 -8.01 -5.92 2.93
CA PRO A 14 -8.24 -4.79 3.81
C PRO A 14 -9.37 -3.84 3.31
N PHE A 15 -10.08 -4.19 2.25
CA PHE A 15 -11.10 -3.32 1.64
C PHE A 15 -12.52 -3.86 1.86
N ARG A 16 -13.45 -2.95 2.16
CA ARG A 16 -14.89 -3.22 2.15
C ARG A 16 -15.48 -2.76 0.83
N LEU A 17 -16.22 -3.64 0.16
CA LEU A 17 -16.88 -3.33 -1.11
C LEU A 17 -18.14 -2.48 -0.90
N GLY A 18 -18.41 -1.64 -1.89
CA GLY A 18 -19.60 -0.82 -2.01
C GLY A 18 -20.38 -1.15 -3.28
N ARG A 19 -20.87 -0.09 -3.93
CA ARG A 19 -21.65 -0.24 -5.16
C ARG A 19 -20.73 -0.59 -6.34
N LYS A 20 -21.24 -1.44 -7.22
CA LYS A 20 -20.63 -1.76 -8.51
C LYS A 20 -20.76 -0.57 -9.48
N PHE A 21 -19.79 -0.46 -10.38
CA PHE A 21 -19.86 0.35 -11.60
C PHE A 21 -20.31 -0.56 -12.75
N ASP A 22 -21.47 -0.24 -13.34
CA ASP A 22 -22.08 -1.08 -14.38
C ASP A 22 -21.41 -0.89 -15.75
N GLU A 23 -20.70 0.24 -15.93
CA GLU A 23 -20.05 0.68 -17.17
C GLU A 23 -18.87 -0.21 -17.60
N VAL A 24 -18.23 -0.92 -16.66
CA VAL A 24 -17.09 -1.81 -16.97
C VAL A 24 -17.49 -2.98 -17.88
N GLY A 25 -18.70 -3.49 -17.71
CA GLY A 25 -19.21 -4.64 -18.46
C GLY A 25 -18.53 -5.98 -18.07
N PRO A 26 -19.16 -7.12 -18.41
CA PRO A 26 -18.74 -8.44 -17.90
C PRO A 26 -17.39 -8.93 -18.44
N GLU A 27 -16.89 -8.35 -19.54
CA GLU A 27 -15.66 -8.82 -20.20
C GLU A 27 -14.42 -8.65 -19.33
N LEU A 28 -14.27 -7.48 -18.69
CA LEU A 28 -13.17 -7.19 -17.77
C LEU A 28 -13.49 -7.63 -16.32
N GLY A 29 -14.75 -7.99 -16.05
CA GLY A 29 -15.25 -8.36 -14.74
C GLY A 29 -16.09 -7.27 -14.09
N HIS A 30 -15.87 -7.01 -12.80
CA HIS A 30 -16.69 -6.09 -12.02
C HIS A 30 -15.82 -5.16 -11.18
N LEU A 31 -15.96 -3.85 -11.41
CA LEU A 31 -15.31 -2.82 -10.60
C LEU A 31 -16.28 -2.33 -9.53
N TYR A 32 -15.79 -2.23 -8.30
CA TYR A 32 -16.55 -1.77 -7.15
C TYR A 32 -15.89 -0.54 -6.56
N ALA A 33 -16.71 0.42 -6.13
CA ALA A 33 -16.30 1.39 -5.13
C ALA A 33 -15.91 0.61 -3.86
N SER A 34 -14.81 0.95 -3.22
CA SER A 34 -14.38 0.31 -1.98
C SER A 34 -13.74 1.31 -1.01
N TRP A 35 -13.56 0.89 0.24
CA TRP A 35 -12.87 1.69 1.26
C TRP A 35 -11.90 0.83 2.04
N HIS A 36 -10.73 1.37 2.31
CA HIS A 36 -9.77 0.74 3.21
C HIS A 36 -10.33 0.73 4.64
N VAL A 37 -10.46 -0.44 5.25
CA VAL A 37 -11.20 -0.62 6.50
C VAL A 37 -10.55 0.13 7.66
N ALA A 38 -9.22 0.20 7.72
CA ALA A 38 -8.51 0.84 8.83
C ALA A 38 -8.47 2.37 8.71
N THR A 39 -8.30 2.89 7.48
CA THR A 39 -8.07 4.33 7.25
C THR A 39 -9.30 5.06 6.73
N GLY A 40 -10.32 4.33 6.28
CA GLY A 40 -11.51 4.89 5.63
C GLY A 40 -11.25 5.45 4.23
N GLN A 41 -10.02 5.37 3.71
CA GLN A 41 -9.64 5.94 2.42
C GLN A 41 -10.46 5.32 1.27
N PRO A 42 -10.97 6.13 0.33
CA PRO A 42 -11.66 5.62 -0.86
C PRO A 42 -10.67 4.88 -1.76
N ALA A 43 -11.10 3.73 -2.26
CA ALA A 43 -10.38 2.89 -3.20
C ALA A 43 -11.36 2.32 -4.24
N VAL A 44 -10.82 1.60 -5.22
CA VAL A 44 -11.63 0.74 -6.09
C VAL A 44 -11.10 -0.69 -6.03
N THR A 45 -11.98 -1.65 -6.25
CA THR A 45 -11.61 -3.06 -6.29
C THR A 45 -12.16 -3.68 -7.55
N LEU A 46 -11.26 -4.16 -8.42
CA LEU A 46 -11.62 -4.94 -9.59
C LEU A 46 -11.66 -6.41 -9.23
N ARG A 47 -12.77 -7.06 -9.56
CA ARG A 47 -12.90 -8.52 -9.58
C ARG A 47 -12.83 -8.95 -11.06
N PRO A 48 -11.70 -9.50 -11.54
CA PRO A 48 -11.56 -9.90 -12.92
C PRO A 48 -12.59 -10.98 -13.31
N SER A 49 -12.94 -11.05 -14.59
CA SER A 49 -13.74 -12.15 -15.12
C SER A 49 -12.89 -13.42 -15.23
N ASP A 50 -13.56 -14.56 -15.40
CA ASP A 50 -12.96 -15.86 -15.72
C ASP A 50 -12.22 -15.88 -17.07
N ARG A 51 -12.47 -14.89 -17.93
CA ARG A 51 -11.79 -14.69 -19.22
C ARG A 51 -10.40 -14.05 -19.08
N VAL A 52 -10.03 -13.57 -17.90
CA VAL A 52 -8.68 -13.08 -17.62
C VAL A 52 -7.83 -14.26 -17.14
N TYR A 53 -7.19 -14.93 -18.10
CA TYR A 53 -6.56 -16.25 -17.90
C TYR A 53 -5.28 -16.27 -17.06
N TRP A 54 -4.74 -15.11 -16.69
CA TRP A 54 -3.57 -15.01 -15.81
C TRP A 54 -4.05 -14.60 -14.41
N LEU A 55 -4.18 -15.59 -13.52
CA LEU A 55 -4.44 -15.35 -12.10
C LEU A 55 -3.08 -15.35 -11.37
N HIS A 56 -2.76 -14.26 -10.69
CA HIS A 56 -1.49 -14.10 -10.00
C HIS A 56 -1.25 -15.21 -8.97
N GLN A 57 -0.01 -15.69 -8.89
CA GLN A 57 0.37 -16.70 -7.90
C GLN A 57 0.73 -16.04 -6.57
N GLY A 58 -0.29 -15.59 -5.82
CA GLY A 58 -0.12 -15.11 -4.45
C GLY A 58 -0.34 -13.60 -4.28
N PRO A 59 -0.13 -13.08 -3.05
CA PRO A 59 -0.48 -11.71 -2.70
C PRO A 59 0.52 -10.71 -3.28
N TRP A 60 -0.01 -9.67 -3.92
CA TRP A 60 0.72 -8.51 -4.40
C TRP A 60 0.32 -7.24 -3.64
N ARG A 61 1.29 -6.35 -3.40
CA ARG A 61 1.06 -4.96 -2.96
C ARG A 61 1.97 -4.03 -3.76
N LEU A 62 1.34 -3.14 -4.50
CA LEU A 62 1.99 -2.17 -5.38
C LEU A 62 1.55 -0.77 -4.95
N GLY A 63 2.47 0.18 -4.96
CA GLY A 63 2.20 1.60 -4.69
C GLY A 63 2.60 2.46 -5.88
N LEU A 64 1.71 3.32 -6.36
CA LEU A 64 2.01 4.35 -7.34
C LEU A 64 2.03 5.71 -6.64
N SER A 65 3.08 6.51 -6.88
CA SER A 65 3.21 7.85 -6.31
C SER A 65 3.64 8.86 -7.37
N CYS A 66 3.01 10.03 -7.33
CA CYS A 66 3.36 11.19 -8.15
C CYS A 66 3.46 12.40 -7.22
N GLU A 67 4.51 13.20 -7.39
CA GLU A 67 4.71 14.43 -6.61
C GLU A 67 4.24 15.65 -7.39
N HIS A 68 3.68 16.63 -6.68
CA HIS A 68 3.23 17.86 -7.32
C HIS A 68 4.42 18.62 -7.91
N GLY A 69 4.34 18.94 -9.21
CA GLY A 69 5.41 19.65 -9.92
C GLY A 69 6.52 18.76 -10.49
N SER A 70 6.46 17.44 -10.28
CA SER A 70 7.34 16.48 -10.94
C SER A 70 6.61 15.73 -12.06
N PRO A 71 7.24 15.51 -13.24
CA PRO A 71 6.70 14.62 -14.25
C PRO A 71 6.89 13.14 -13.90
N ASP A 72 7.64 12.82 -12.84
CA ASP A 72 8.02 11.46 -12.51
C ASP A 72 6.87 10.69 -11.85
N VAL A 73 6.69 9.44 -12.29
CA VAL A 73 5.77 8.48 -11.69
C VAL A 73 6.60 7.33 -11.15
N SER A 74 6.54 7.11 -9.83
CA SER A 74 7.25 6.03 -9.17
C SER A 74 6.31 4.87 -8.88
N LEU A 75 6.79 3.65 -9.14
CA LEU A 75 6.13 2.40 -8.77
C LEU A 75 6.97 1.70 -7.70
N THR A 76 6.34 1.36 -6.58
CA THR A 76 6.94 0.59 -5.50
C THR A 76 6.27 -0.79 -5.42
N VAL A 77 7.07 -1.82 -5.18
CA VAL A 77 6.60 -3.19 -4.95
C VAL A 77 6.83 -3.52 -3.48
N GLU A 78 5.80 -3.36 -2.66
CA GLU A 78 5.87 -3.62 -1.22
C GLU A 78 5.78 -5.12 -0.91
N GLN A 79 5.03 -5.86 -1.72
CA GLN A 79 4.85 -7.30 -1.58
C GLN A 79 4.69 -7.94 -2.96
N ALA A 80 5.43 -9.01 -3.21
CA ALA A 80 5.31 -9.82 -4.42
C ALA A 80 5.56 -11.30 -4.08
N PRO A 81 5.00 -12.23 -4.86
CA PRO A 81 5.37 -13.63 -4.79
C PRO A 81 6.86 -13.86 -5.11
N PRO A 82 7.48 -14.91 -4.53
CA PRO A 82 8.83 -15.30 -4.92
C PRO A 82 8.94 -15.56 -6.43
N PHE A 83 9.97 -15.01 -7.06
CA PHE A 83 10.25 -15.18 -8.50
C PHE A 83 9.17 -14.62 -9.44
N ALA A 84 8.30 -13.73 -8.95
CA ALA A 84 7.30 -13.11 -9.79
C ALA A 84 7.93 -12.32 -10.96
N PRO A 85 7.55 -12.61 -12.21
CA PRO A 85 8.10 -11.91 -13.36
C PRO A 85 7.55 -10.47 -13.43
N PRO A 86 8.36 -9.49 -13.86
CA PRO A 86 7.89 -8.10 -14.03
C PRO A 86 6.68 -7.95 -14.95
N THR A 87 6.46 -8.91 -15.86
CA THR A 87 5.31 -8.92 -16.78
C THR A 87 3.98 -9.00 -16.03
N GLU A 88 3.90 -9.68 -14.89
CA GLU A 88 2.66 -9.74 -14.09
C GLU A 88 2.25 -8.37 -13.55
N VAL A 89 3.22 -7.50 -13.24
CA VAL A 89 2.95 -6.13 -12.81
C VAL A 89 2.43 -5.30 -13.98
N ALA A 90 3.03 -5.45 -15.16
CA ALA A 90 2.55 -4.78 -16.37
C ALA A 90 1.11 -5.21 -16.70
N ASP A 91 0.82 -6.51 -16.63
CA ASP A 91 -0.51 -7.05 -16.88
C ASP A 91 -1.54 -6.51 -15.87
N LEU A 92 -1.17 -6.36 -14.59
CA LEU A 92 -2.00 -5.74 -13.54
C LEU A 92 -2.34 -4.29 -13.87
N LEU A 93 -1.34 -3.52 -14.28
CA LEU A 93 -1.53 -2.13 -14.66
C LEU A 93 -2.39 -2.00 -15.91
N VAL A 94 -2.21 -2.87 -16.91
CA VAL A 94 -3.02 -2.91 -18.13
C VAL A 94 -4.48 -3.24 -17.81
N LEU A 95 -4.73 -4.25 -16.98
CA LEU A 95 -6.07 -4.65 -16.59
C LEU A 95 -6.79 -3.55 -15.81
N MET A 96 -6.11 -2.96 -14.81
CA MET A 96 -6.66 -1.85 -14.05
C MET A 96 -6.92 -0.63 -14.94
N SER A 97 -5.99 -0.28 -15.83
CA SER A 97 -6.15 0.80 -16.80
C SER A 97 -7.37 0.58 -17.72
N ALA A 98 -7.54 -0.64 -18.23
CA ALA A 98 -8.68 -1.01 -19.06
C ALA A 98 -10.01 -0.86 -18.31
N ALA A 99 -10.07 -1.28 -17.04
CA ALA A 99 -11.26 -1.11 -16.21
C ALA A 99 -11.54 0.37 -15.90
N PHE A 100 -10.51 1.14 -15.56
CA PHE A 100 -10.63 2.57 -15.26
C PHE A 100 -11.12 3.38 -16.45
N ARG A 101 -10.62 3.12 -17.67
CA ARG A 101 -11.09 3.79 -18.89
C ARG A 101 -12.59 3.62 -19.15
N ARG A 102 -13.22 2.56 -18.64
CA ARG A 102 -14.67 2.36 -18.79
C ARG A 102 -15.50 3.23 -17.84
N VAL A 103 -14.89 3.75 -16.78
CA VAL A 103 -15.56 4.51 -15.72
C VAL A 103 -14.94 5.90 -15.51
N GLU A 104 -13.98 6.30 -16.34
CA GLU A 104 -13.21 7.54 -16.15
C GLU A 104 -14.10 8.79 -16.23
N ASP A 105 -15.16 8.76 -17.05
CA ASP A 105 -16.13 9.85 -17.18
C ASP A 105 -17.30 9.72 -16.17
N SER A 106 -17.31 8.71 -15.30
CA SER A 106 -18.42 8.46 -14.38
C SER A 106 -18.44 9.49 -13.25
N PRO A 107 -19.49 10.33 -13.12
CA PRO A 107 -19.60 11.30 -12.02
C PRO A 107 -19.60 10.63 -10.66
N ARG A 108 -20.06 9.36 -10.60
CA ARG A 108 -20.07 8.55 -9.39
C ARG A 108 -18.66 8.18 -8.93
N LEU A 109 -17.74 7.91 -9.86
CA LEU A 109 -16.35 7.60 -9.53
C LEU A 109 -15.63 8.83 -8.99
N HIS A 110 -15.82 9.98 -9.66
CA HIS A 110 -15.25 11.25 -9.19
C HIS A 110 -15.75 11.62 -7.78
N ALA A 111 -17.06 11.53 -7.55
CA ALA A 111 -17.64 11.80 -6.23
C ALA A 111 -17.13 10.84 -5.16
N HIS A 112 -16.87 9.57 -5.51
CA HIS A 112 -16.32 8.57 -4.58
C HIS A 112 -14.91 8.92 -4.11
N PHE A 113 -14.00 9.32 -5.02
CA PHE A 113 -12.66 9.75 -4.63
C PHE A 113 -12.66 11.10 -3.91
N ALA A 114 -13.56 12.03 -4.30
CA ALA A 114 -13.68 13.34 -3.66
C ALA A 114 -14.28 13.29 -2.24
N ALA A 115 -15.04 12.24 -1.91
CA ALA A 115 -15.67 12.09 -0.59
C ALA A 115 -14.67 11.97 0.57
N GLY A 116 -13.41 11.65 0.28
CA GLY A 116 -12.35 11.51 1.29
C GLY A 116 -12.57 10.34 2.26
N PRO A 117 -11.77 10.26 3.34
CA PRO A 117 -11.83 9.15 4.28
C PRO A 117 -13.16 9.08 5.04
N VAL A 118 -13.86 7.96 4.93
CA VAL A 118 -15.10 7.74 5.68
C VAL A 118 -14.75 7.27 7.10
N LYS A 119 -15.13 8.05 8.11
CA LYS A 119 -14.94 7.66 9.51
C LYS A 119 -15.66 6.33 9.79
N PRO A 120 -14.99 5.34 10.41
CA PRO A 120 -15.68 4.13 10.83
C PRO A 120 -16.76 4.55 11.84
N ARG A 121 -18.02 4.25 11.52
CA ARG A 121 -19.12 4.38 12.47
C ARG A 121 -18.76 3.49 13.65
N ARG A 122 -18.32 4.06 14.78
CA ARG A 122 -18.28 3.34 16.04
C ARG A 122 -19.70 2.84 16.25
N ALA A 123 -19.91 1.53 16.22
CA ALA A 123 -21.18 0.94 16.57
C ALA A 123 -21.49 1.46 17.98
N GLY A 124 -22.44 2.38 18.07
CA GLY A 124 -22.79 3.03 19.32
C GLY A 124 -23.33 1.97 20.27
N TRP A 125 -22.49 1.51 21.17
CA TRP A 125 -22.94 0.93 22.42
C TRP A 125 -23.44 2.10 23.28
N GLY A 126 -24.73 2.43 23.14
CA GLY A 126 -25.41 3.50 23.90
C GLY A 126 -26.50 4.12 23.03
N SER A 127 -27.79 4.09 23.37
CA SER A 127 -28.47 3.78 24.63
C SER A 127 -29.79 3.09 24.34
N ARG A 128 -29.96 1.85 24.80
CA ARG A 128 -31.29 1.30 25.13
C ARG A 128 -31.48 1.38 26.64
N ALA A 129 -31.67 2.59 27.14
CA ALA A 129 -32.10 2.82 28.52
C ALA A 129 -32.76 4.20 28.62
N LEU A 130 -34.02 4.29 28.16
CA LEU A 130 -35.00 5.21 28.71
C LEU A 130 -36.31 4.45 28.84
N VAL A 131 -36.31 3.50 29.77
CA VAL A 131 -37.53 3.00 30.40
C VAL A 131 -37.68 3.79 31.70
N GLY A 132 -38.73 4.61 31.74
CA GLY A 132 -39.49 4.97 32.93
C GLY A 132 -38.76 5.65 34.09
N THR A 133 -38.85 6.98 34.16
CA THR A 133 -39.28 7.69 35.38
C THR A 133 -39.71 9.11 34.98
N ALA A 134 -40.97 9.24 34.57
CA ALA A 134 -41.69 10.49 34.70
C ALA A 134 -42.35 10.50 36.07
N VAL A 135 -42.43 11.69 36.69
CA VAL A 135 -43.00 12.01 38.02
C VAL A 135 -41.95 12.11 39.13
N LEU A 136 -41.30 13.27 39.18
CA LEU A 136 -41.26 14.13 40.36
C LEU A 136 -40.88 15.54 39.89
N VAL A 137 -41.85 16.20 39.26
CA VAL A 137 -41.91 17.66 39.22
C VAL A 137 -42.33 18.08 40.62
N LEU A 138 -41.55 18.97 41.24
CA LEU A 138 -41.91 19.99 42.25
C LEU A 138 -40.78 20.12 43.27
N GLY A 139 -39.94 21.12 43.06
CA GLY A 139 -38.96 21.57 44.05
C GLY A 139 -37.83 22.30 43.37
N LEU A 140 -37.76 23.62 43.59
CA LEU A 140 -36.67 24.52 43.20
C LEU A 140 -36.75 25.10 41.79
N GLY A 141 -37.93 25.62 41.44
CA GLY A 141 -37.96 26.95 40.86
C GLY A 141 -37.58 27.96 41.96
N VAL A 142 -37.02 29.10 41.54
CA VAL A 142 -36.51 30.22 42.37
C VAL A 142 -35.00 30.18 42.61
N TRP A 143 -34.23 30.42 41.54
CA TRP A 143 -33.23 31.48 41.56
C TRP A 143 -33.35 32.25 40.25
N PHE A 144 -34.29 33.19 40.23
CA PHE A 144 -34.43 34.23 39.21
C PHE A 144 -33.04 34.86 38.97
N HIS A 145 -32.53 34.79 37.74
CA HIS A 145 -32.60 35.85 36.72
C HIS A 145 -31.77 37.11 37.01
N VAL A 146 -31.28 37.70 35.91
CA VAL A 146 -30.72 39.06 35.72
C VAL A 146 -29.18 39.05 35.80
N THR A 147 -28.39 39.36 34.76
CA THR A 147 -28.53 40.33 33.66
C THR A 147 -27.93 39.87 32.32
N ALA A 148 -28.49 40.44 31.25
CA ALA A 148 -28.04 40.45 29.87
C ALA A 148 -26.61 40.99 29.65
N GLY A 149 -26.02 40.60 28.51
CA GLY A 149 -24.89 41.29 27.89
C GLY A 149 -24.18 40.47 26.81
N ALA A 150 -24.67 40.52 25.57
CA ALA A 150 -23.85 40.24 24.38
C ALA A 150 -23.41 41.59 23.77
N PRO A 151 -22.17 41.73 23.27
CA PRO A 151 -21.93 41.66 21.82
C PRO A 151 -20.51 41.13 21.43
N PRO A 152 -20.04 41.30 20.17
CA PRO A 152 -19.87 40.31 19.09
C PRO A 152 -18.49 39.62 19.04
N PRO A 153 -18.27 38.61 18.15
CA PRO A 153 -17.02 37.85 18.13
C PRO A 153 -15.87 38.59 17.45
N ALA A 154 -14.75 38.74 18.15
CA ALA A 154 -13.47 39.09 17.53
C ALA A 154 -12.89 37.84 16.85
N ARG A 155 -12.75 37.90 15.53
CA ARG A 155 -11.97 36.94 14.74
C ARG A 155 -10.50 37.06 15.13
N SER A 156 -9.96 36.02 15.74
CA SER A 156 -8.51 35.79 15.76
C SER A 156 -8.12 35.12 14.45
N LEU A 157 -7.26 35.77 13.66
CA LEU A 157 -6.51 35.11 12.60
C LEU A 157 -5.60 34.05 13.25
N PRO A 158 -5.57 32.80 12.79
CA PRO A 158 -4.48 31.93 13.17
C PRO A 158 -3.22 32.43 12.45
N THR A 159 -2.32 33.05 13.20
CA THR A 159 -0.90 33.05 12.85
C THR A 159 -0.47 31.59 12.85
N GLY A 160 -0.49 30.97 11.68
CA GLY A 160 0.02 29.61 11.51
C GLY A 160 1.54 29.64 11.61
N GLU A 161 2.07 29.42 12.81
CA GLU A 161 3.37 28.77 12.91
C GLU A 161 3.27 27.44 12.18
N VAL A 162 4.07 27.27 11.12
CA VAL A 162 4.21 25.99 10.44
C VAL A 162 4.84 25.03 11.45
N PRO A 163 4.17 23.91 11.82
CA PRO A 163 4.79 22.94 12.68
C PRO A 163 6.04 22.39 11.96
N LEU A 164 7.22 22.56 12.56
CA LEU A 164 8.47 21.93 12.13
C LEU A 164 8.51 20.42 12.48
N GLU A 165 7.35 19.80 12.71
CA GLU A 165 7.24 18.40 13.12
C GLU A 165 6.81 17.51 11.95
N ALA A 166 7.58 16.45 11.71
CA ALA A 166 7.25 15.46 10.69
C ALA A 166 5.99 14.67 11.10
N PRO A 167 5.01 14.46 10.20
CA PRO A 167 3.77 13.75 10.50
C PRO A 167 3.94 12.25 10.83
N SER A 168 5.13 11.71 10.59
CA SER A 168 5.52 10.36 10.98
C SER A 168 7.03 10.31 11.14
N LEU A 169 7.47 9.97 12.36
CA LEU A 169 8.86 9.68 12.67
C LEU A 169 9.00 8.18 12.91
N ILE A 170 9.96 7.55 12.26
CA ILE A 170 10.37 6.18 12.59
C ILE A 170 11.31 6.27 13.80
N ASN A 171 10.88 5.71 14.93
CA ASN A 171 11.77 5.48 16.06
C ASN A 171 12.75 4.36 15.67
N THR A 172 14.01 4.71 15.44
CA THR A 172 15.12 3.73 15.33
C THR A 172 15.60 3.25 16.71
N GLY A 173 14.85 3.56 17.78
CA GLY A 173 15.07 3.02 19.12
C GLY A 173 14.47 1.62 19.24
N ASP A 174 15.33 0.67 19.62
CA ASP A 174 15.06 -0.74 19.93
C ASP A 174 15.08 -1.73 18.75
N ALA A 175 15.82 -1.42 17.69
CA ALA A 175 16.54 -2.46 16.96
C ALA A 175 17.80 -2.87 17.76
N SER A 176 17.61 -3.39 18.97
CA SER A 176 18.65 -4.15 19.69
C SER A 176 18.81 -5.48 18.97
N GLY A 177 19.52 -5.39 17.88
CA GLY A 177 19.74 -6.39 16.85
C GLY A 177 20.38 -5.64 15.70
N GLN A 178 21.52 -4.99 15.95
CA GLN A 178 22.43 -4.59 14.88
C GLN A 178 22.77 -5.88 14.13
N THR A 179 22.04 -6.17 13.08
CA THR A 179 22.32 -7.28 12.18
C THR A 179 23.52 -6.82 11.37
N ILE A 180 24.71 -7.22 11.85
CA ILE A 180 26.00 -6.78 11.33
C ILE A 180 26.15 -7.36 9.92
N ALA A 181 26.16 -6.50 8.91
CA ALA A 181 26.57 -6.86 7.57
C ALA A 181 27.96 -7.49 7.58
N TYR A 182 28.18 -8.53 6.77
CA TYR A 182 29.45 -9.25 6.76
C TYR A 182 30.44 -8.61 5.76
N PRO A 183 31.75 -8.62 6.01
CA PRO A 183 32.72 -8.25 5.00
C PRO A 183 32.79 -9.33 3.90
N PRO A 184 33.06 -8.98 2.62
CA PRO A 184 33.26 -9.98 1.57
C PRO A 184 34.31 -11.04 1.98
N PRO A 185 34.04 -12.34 1.79
CA PRO A 185 34.98 -13.39 2.13
C PRO A 185 36.25 -13.30 1.27
N ARG A 186 37.38 -13.80 1.80
CA ARG A 186 38.67 -13.84 1.07
C ARG A 186 38.64 -14.68 -0.21
N GLN A 187 37.68 -15.59 -0.32
CA GLN A 187 37.44 -16.41 -1.51
C GLN A 187 35.94 -16.42 -1.82
N PRO A 188 35.55 -16.58 -3.09
CA PRO A 188 34.14 -16.59 -3.48
C PRO A 188 33.37 -17.72 -2.81
N PHE A 189 32.08 -17.51 -2.54
CA PHE A 189 31.22 -18.58 -2.04
C PHE A 189 31.16 -19.74 -3.05
N ARG A 190 30.90 -20.96 -2.56
CA ARG A 190 30.85 -22.18 -3.40
C ARG A 190 29.81 -22.10 -4.53
N ASN A 191 28.77 -21.30 -4.33
CA ASN A 191 27.66 -21.06 -5.25
C ASN A 191 27.73 -19.69 -5.92
N GLN A 192 28.80 -18.92 -5.72
CA GLN A 192 29.02 -17.63 -6.34
C GLN A 192 29.76 -17.80 -7.68
N LYS A 193 29.37 -16.99 -8.66
CA LYS A 193 30.08 -16.84 -9.93
C LYS A 193 31.48 -16.28 -9.64
N LYS A 194 32.49 -16.98 -10.13
CA LYS A 194 33.89 -16.52 -10.07
C LYS A 194 34.20 -15.64 -11.27
N ALA A 195 35.23 -14.82 -11.15
CA ALA A 195 35.77 -14.08 -12.28
C ALA A 195 36.05 -15.03 -13.48
N PRO A 196 35.85 -14.59 -14.74
CA PRO A 196 35.55 -13.20 -15.16
C PRO A 196 34.08 -12.78 -14.96
N CYS A 197 33.89 -11.54 -14.50
CA CYS A 197 32.57 -10.95 -14.25
C CYS A 197 32.01 -10.21 -15.47
N ASN A 198 30.69 -10.15 -15.57
CA ASN A 198 30.00 -9.48 -16.68
C ASN A 198 29.81 -7.98 -16.40
N THR A 199 30.85 -7.21 -16.68
CA THR A 199 30.86 -5.76 -16.50
C THR A 199 30.01 -5.01 -17.53
N ARG A 200 29.82 -5.57 -18.74
CA ARG A 200 29.15 -4.88 -19.86
C ARG A 200 27.63 -4.84 -19.73
N ASN A 201 27.01 -5.93 -19.26
CA ASN A 201 25.54 -6.07 -19.30
C ASN A 201 24.89 -6.13 -17.92
N GLN A 202 25.63 -6.44 -16.86
CA GLN A 202 25.06 -6.70 -15.52
C GLN A 202 25.72 -5.88 -14.40
N LEU A 203 26.60 -4.91 -14.77
CA LEU A 203 27.32 -4.05 -13.83
C LEU A 203 28.00 -4.83 -12.68
N GLU A 204 28.47 -6.05 -12.99
CA GLU A 204 29.15 -6.89 -12.00
C GLU A 204 30.55 -6.33 -11.72
N VAL A 205 30.95 -6.29 -10.46
CA VAL A 205 32.32 -5.95 -10.04
C VAL A 205 33.00 -7.18 -9.43
N GLU A 206 34.31 -7.27 -9.65
CA GLU A 206 35.12 -8.34 -9.06
C GLU A 206 35.62 -7.90 -7.68
N ILE A 207 35.27 -8.66 -6.65
CA ILE A 207 35.80 -8.49 -5.29
C ILE A 207 36.23 -9.87 -4.79
N ASN A 208 37.51 -10.00 -4.41
CA ASN A 208 38.11 -11.26 -3.94
C ASN A 208 37.91 -12.45 -4.91
N GLY A 209 37.97 -12.20 -6.22
CA GLY A 209 37.82 -13.22 -7.27
C GLY A 209 36.38 -13.70 -7.52
N GLY A 210 35.40 -13.09 -6.84
CA GLY A 210 33.97 -13.37 -6.99
C GLY A 210 33.28 -12.20 -7.66
N CYS A 211 32.17 -12.48 -8.33
CA CYS A 211 31.35 -11.45 -8.97
C CYS A 211 30.28 -10.95 -8.00
N TRP A 212 30.14 -9.63 -7.93
CA TRP A 212 29.24 -8.93 -7.03
C TRP A 212 28.45 -7.87 -7.78
N VAL A 213 27.27 -7.52 -7.27
CA VAL A 213 26.49 -6.38 -7.75
C VAL A 213 26.44 -5.34 -6.63
N GLU A 214 26.84 -4.11 -6.94
CA GLU A 214 26.71 -2.96 -6.05
C GLU A 214 25.24 -2.56 -5.92
N LEU A 215 24.79 -2.29 -4.70
CA LEU A 215 23.45 -1.79 -4.42
C LEU A 215 23.49 -0.27 -4.23
N ALA A 216 22.46 0.43 -4.68
CA ALA A 216 22.23 1.85 -4.42
C ALA A 216 21.79 2.13 -2.95
N GLN A 217 22.24 1.31 -2.01
CA GLN A 217 22.02 1.45 -0.57
C GLN A 217 23.35 1.83 0.10
N ARG A 218 23.32 2.84 0.97
CA ARG A 218 24.45 3.17 1.85
C ARG A 218 24.33 2.38 3.16
N PRO A 219 25.46 2.06 3.82
CA PRO A 219 25.47 1.43 5.14
C PRO A 219 24.56 2.14 6.16
N PRO A 220 23.97 1.41 7.12
CA PRO A 220 24.20 0.00 7.43
C PRO A 220 23.54 -0.93 6.40
N CYS A 221 24.31 -1.88 5.86
CA CYS A 221 23.76 -2.90 4.98
C CYS A 221 22.94 -3.91 5.79
N ALA A 222 21.95 -4.54 5.16
CA ALA A 222 21.27 -5.69 5.77
C ALA A 222 22.25 -6.87 5.94
N ASP A 223 21.90 -7.83 6.78
CA ASP A 223 22.71 -9.00 7.14
C ASP A 223 23.00 -9.95 5.98
N ASP A 224 22.13 -9.97 4.97
CA ASP A 224 22.30 -10.76 3.74
C ASP A 224 23.25 -10.11 2.72
N ARG A 225 23.69 -8.87 2.98
CA ARG A 225 24.55 -8.08 2.08
C ARG A 225 25.95 -7.97 2.65
N ALA A 226 26.93 -7.99 1.73
CA ALA A 226 28.29 -7.70 2.10
C ALA A 226 28.51 -6.19 2.15
N GLU A 227 29.16 -5.69 3.20
CA GLU A 227 29.60 -4.29 3.28
C GLU A 227 31.09 -4.19 2.91
N TYR A 228 31.40 -3.40 1.90
CA TYR A 228 32.76 -3.19 1.42
C TYR A 228 32.95 -1.75 0.94
N GLU A 229 34.01 -1.08 1.38
CA GLU A 229 34.31 0.32 1.00
C GLU A 229 33.12 1.30 1.14
N GLY A 230 32.30 1.13 2.18
CA GLY A 230 31.14 1.99 2.45
C GLY A 230 29.97 1.77 1.50
N LYS A 231 29.90 0.62 0.84
CA LYS A 231 28.85 0.20 -0.10
C LYS A 231 28.33 -1.19 0.23
N CYS A 232 27.12 -1.49 -0.24
CA CYS A 232 26.48 -2.79 -0.05
C CYS A 232 26.52 -3.63 -1.33
N TYR A 233 26.81 -4.91 -1.21
CA TYR A 233 26.96 -5.83 -2.33
C TYR A 233 26.18 -7.13 -2.16
N LEU A 234 25.72 -7.69 -3.28
CA LEU A 234 25.19 -9.05 -3.36
C LEU A 234 26.07 -9.95 -4.24
N PRO A 235 26.35 -11.20 -3.82
CA PRO A 235 27.13 -12.13 -4.63
C PRO A 235 26.30 -12.64 -5.81
N VAL A 236 26.90 -12.65 -7.00
CA VAL A 236 26.26 -13.18 -8.21
C VAL A 236 26.27 -14.71 -8.15
N ALA A 237 25.12 -15.35 -8.36
CA ALA A 237 25.04 -16.81 -8.39
C ALA A 237 25.75 -17.40 -9.62
N LYS A 238 26.36 -18.58 -9.46
CA LYS A 238 26.81 -19.38 -10.61
C LYS A 238 25.63 -19.74 -11.51
N GLU A 239 25.82 -19.72 -12.83
CA GLU A 239 24.80 -20.19 -13.77
C GLU A 239 24.48 -21.67 -13.50
N GLN A 240 23.21 -21.95 -13.20
CA GLN A 240 22.70 -23.32 -13.16
C GLN A 240 22.20 -23.60 -14.57
N GLY A 241 22.92 -24.45 -15.31
CA GLY A 241 22.68 -24.69 -16.73
C GLY A 241 21.21 -24.92 -17.08
N ARG A 242 20.80 -24.44 -18.27
CA ARG A 242 19.44 -24.62 -18.81
C ARG A 242 19.04 -26.10 -18.72
N PRO A 243 17.88 -26.46 -18.14
CA PRO A 243 17.40 -27.84 -18.16
C PRO A 243 17.24 -28.30 -19.61
N PRO A 244 17.60 -29.56 -19.94
CA PRO A 244 17.59 -30.03 -21.33
C PRO A 244 16.17 -29.91 -21.89
N GLN A 245 16.02 -29.14 -22.97
CA GLN A 245 14.79 -29.12 -23.75
C GLN A 245 14.73 -30.42 -24.54
N SER A 246 13.82 -31.32 -24.17
CA SER A 246 13.55 -32.54 -24.93
C SER A 246 13.10 -32.16 -26.35
N ALA A 247 13.87 -32.57 -27.36
CA ALA A 247 13.43 -32.53 -28.74
C ALA A 247 12.34 -33.60 -28.93
N GLY A 248 11.12 -33.17 -29.26
CA GLY A 248 10.02 -34.05 -29.68
C GLY A 248 10.10 -34.37 -31.18
N PRO A 249 9.50 -35.50 -31.61
CA PRO A 249 9.76 -36.18 -32.89
C PRO A 249 9.18 -35.47 -34.13
#